data_AF-R0JP87-F1
#
_entry.id   AF-R0JP87-F1
#
_cell.length_a   1.000
_cell.length_b   1.000
_cell.length_c   1.000
_cell.angle_alpha   90.00
_cell.angle_beta   90.00
_cell.angle_gamma   90.00
#
_symmetry.space_group_name_H-M   'P 1'
#
loop_
_entity.id
_entity.type
_entity.pdbx_description
1 polymer ?
#
loop_
_entity_poly.entity_id
_entity_poly.type
_entity_poly.pdbx_seq_one_letter_code
_entity_poly.pdbx_strand_id
1 'polypeptide(L)'
;MAHTKIPASVILSPRELKLYKRWQCLHANVRPNEQGFIPTAGEYEDFQQWLKRQDSGYFSDIFDDISGHIAPPSSKTKASTSNSPVAPICQHTMHPTAAGQLQSRCPVCTIDIHVKYMNVLSQALESAGGRAPSCTLTSSEHQDTVYNAWCKGKIGALKELSMIEDLAEKEARWSVRHPEKRYENVQTASKALDLYWAETTGRVDDPPRPKRDSAVAFTEDTDFEPGRPNPYFHRRSPRYEPGKYTVTEPEDHEEEIISEDSEDYSHTKTVHIADAEEPISEILESLQVFDTTDEIEEDDGDSDWEDVESDDDDDEYSDEDSEGSCTYWEIEDEASFIVFGED
;
A
#
# COMPACT_ATOMS: atom_id res chain seq x y z
N MET A 1 -11.78 -16.60 -19.00
CA MET A 1 -12.78 -15.77 -18.27
C MET A 1 -12.36 -14.32 -18.46
N ALA A 2 -13.27 -13.45 -18.86
CA ALA A 2 -12.93 -12.03 -19.02
C ALA A 2 -12.56 -11.45 -17.65
N HIS A 3 -11.46 -10.69 -17.57
CA HIS A 3 -11.10 -9.99 -16.35
C HIS A 3 -12.14 -8.92 -16.08
N THR A 4 -12.82 -9.00 -14.94
CA THR A 4 -13.75 -7.97 -14.49
C THR A 4 -12.99 -6.65 -14.39
N LYS A 5 -13.45 -5.66 -15.16
CA LYS A 5 -12.88 -4.32 -15.20
C LYS A 5 -13.32 -3.57 -13.93
N ILE A 6 -12.40 -3.43 -12.97
CA ILE A 6 -12.67 -2.78 -11.68
C ILE A 6 -12.29 -1.30 -11.79
N PRO A 7 -13.20 -0.35 -11.49
CA PRO A 7 -12.91 1.08 -11.61
C PRO A 7 -11.88 1.53 -10.55
N ALA A 8 -11.02 2.48 -10.92
CA ALA A 8 -10.02 3.06 -10.00
C ALA A 8 -10.65 3.95 -8.91
N SER A 9 -11.90 4.38 -9.08
CA SER A 9 -12.67 5.11 -8.05
C SER A 9 -12.84 4.36 -6.74
N VAL A 10 -12.50 3.06 -6.71
CA VAL A 10 -12.44 2.25 -5.49
C VAL A 10 -11.36 2.74 -4.52
N ILE A 11 -10.23 3.26 -5.02
CA ILE A 11 -9.10 3.70 -4.19
C ILE A 11 -8.69 5.16 -4.43
N LEU A 12 -9.16 5.78 -5.51
CA LEU A 12 -8.87 7.18 -5.85
C LEU A 12 -10.09 8.05 -5.59
N SER A 13 -9.88 9.23 -5.00
CA SER A 13 -10.90 10.26 -4.92
C SER A 13 -11.33 10.74 -6.32
N PRO A 14 -12.50 11.38 -6.48
CA PRO A 14 -12.93 11.91 -7.78
C PRO A 14 -11.91 12.87 -8.44
N ARG A 15 -11.23 13.69 -7.63
CA ARG A 15 -10.16 14.59 -8.10
C ARG A 15 -8.94 13.80 -8.59
N GLU A 16 -8.46 12.85 -7.78
CA GLU A 16 -7.32 12.00 -8.17
C GLU A 16 -7.65 11.15 -9.39
N LEU A 17 -8.88 10.67 -9.55
CA LEU A 17 -9.28 9.87 -10.71
C LEU A 17 -9.18 10.67 -12.02
N LYS A 18 -9.56 11.96 -12.01
CA LYS A 18 -9.38 12.84 -13.18
C LYS A 18 -7.89 12.99 -13.52
N LEU A 19 -7.06 13.23 -12.50
CA LEU A 19 -5.60 13.35 -12.65
C LEU A 19 -4.96 12.03 -13.11
N TYR A 20 -5.42 10.90 -12.60
CA TYR A 20 -4.93 9.57 -12.96
C TYR A 20 -5.25 9.24 -14.42
N LYS A 21 -6.45 9.54 -14.90
CA LYS A 21 -6.79 9.39 -16.34
C LYS A 21 -5.87 10.25 -17.22
N ARG A 22 -5.62 11.51 -16.83
CA ARG A 22 -4.65 12.38 -17.52
C ARG A 22 -3.25 11.78 -17.53
N TRP A 23 -2.78 11.27 -16.39
CA TRP A 23 -1.49 10.59 -16.28
C TRP A 23 -1.42 9.35 -17.17
N GLN A 24 -2.48 8.52 -17.21
CA GLN A 24 -2.54 7.34 -18.08
C GLN A 24 -2.45 7.71 -19.58
N CYS A 25 -3.12 8.79 -20.00
CA CYS A 25 -3.01 9.31 -21.37
C CYS A 25 -1.58 9.73 -21.74
N LEU A 26 -0.86 10.35 -20.81
CA LEU A 26 0.46 10.92 -21.07
C LEU A 26 1.61 9.92 -20.91
N HIS A 27 1.50 8.98 -19.98
CA HIS A 27 2.65 8.19 -19.52
C HIS A 27 2.47 6.67 -19.63
N ALA A 28 1.25 6.14 -19.53
CA ALA A 28 1.04 4.70 -19.39
C ALA A 28 0.84 3.95 -20.72
N ASN A 29 0.71 4.67 -21.85
CA ASN A 29 0.36 4.10 -23.16
C ASN A 29 -0.91 3.21 -23.13
N VAL A 30 -1.80 3.46 -22.16
CA VAL A 30 -3.03 2.70 -21.97
C VAL A 30 -4.09 3.17 -22.96
N ARG A 31 -4.75 2.22 -23.62
CA ARG A 31 -5.80 2.52 -24.59
C ARG A 31 -6.94 3.32 -23.91
N PRO A 32 -7.61 4.26 -24.60
CA PRO A 32 -8.70 5.04 -24.00
C PRO A 32 -9.80 4.19 -23.35
N ASN A 33 -10.07 2.99 -23.86
CA ASN A 33 -11.07 2.05 -23.34
C ASN A 33 -10.61 1.22 -22.12
N GLU A 34 -9.35 1.38 -21.70
CA GLU A 34 -8.70 0.75 -20.55
C GLU A 34 -8.32 1.78 -19.47
N GLN A 35 -8.61 3.07 -19.70
CA GLN A 35 -8.35 4.12 -18.74
C GLN A 35 -9.39 4.15 -17.62
N GLY A 36 -8.96 4.61 -16.44
CA GLY A 36 -9.81 4.71 -15.24
C GLY A 36 -10.09 3.38 -14.54
N PHE A 37 -9.43 2.28 -14.94
CA PHE A 37 -9.42 1.04 -14.17
C PHE A 37 -8.32 1.02 -13.11
N ILE A 38 -8.51 0.17 -12.12
CA ILE A 38 -7.62 0.05 -10.98
C ILE A 38 -6.16 -0.17 -11.42
N PRO A 39 -5.20 0.67 -10.96
CA PRO A 39 -3.79 0.53 -11.30
C PRO A 39 -3.19 -0.77 -10.80
N THR A 40 -2.09 -1.19 -11.39
CA THR A 40 -1.12 -2.09 -10.74
C THR A 40 -0.36 -1.35 -9.64
N ALA A 41 0.30 -2.08 -8.73
CA ALA A 41 1.07 -1.44 -7.66
C ALA A 41 2.18 -0.50 -8.21
N GLY A 42 2.84 -0.91 -9.31
CA GLY A 42 3.82 -0.08 -10.01
C GLY A 42 3.21 1.19 -10.60
N GLU A 43 2.11 1.07 -11.35
CA GLU A 43 1.40 2.24 -11.91
C GLU A 43 0.89 3.19 -10.82
N TYR A 44 0.42 2.65 -9.69
CA TYR A 44 -0.03 3.47 -8.57
C TYR A 44 1.14 4.28 -7.98
N GLU A 45 2.30 3.65 -7.74
CA GLU A 45 3.49 4.37 -7.27
C GLU A 45 3.97 5.42 -8.28
N ASP A 46 4.02 5.07 -9.57
CA ASP A 46 4.42 6.01 -10.63
C ASP A 46 3.49 7.22 -10.71
N PHE A 47 2.18 6.99 -10.55
CA PHE A 47 1.18 8.05 -10.45
C PHE A 47 1.37 8.91 -9.18
N GLN A 48 1.60 8.30 -8.03
CA GLN A 48 1.84 9.02 -6.78
C GLN A 48 3.11 9.88 -6.83
N GLN A 49 4.17 9.41 -7.49
CA GLN A 49 5.37 10.20 -7.72
C GLN A 49 5.12 11.37 -8.67
N TRP A 50 4.34 11.13 -9.73
CA TRP A 50 3.93 12.20 -10.64
C TRP A 50 3.09 13.27 -9.94
N LEU A 51 2.12 12.87 -9.10
CA LEU A 51 1.32 13.80 -8.29
C LEU A 51 2.21 14.65 -7.37
N LYS A 52 3.13 14.01 -6.64
CA LYS A 52 4.07 14.73 -5.76
C LYS A 52 4.86 15.79 -6.52
N ARG A 53 5.33 15.51 -7.75
CA ARG A 53 6.03 16.49 -8.58
C ARG A 53 5.12 17.66 -8.98
N GLN A 54 3.85 17.41 -9.30
CA GLN A 54 2.89 18.46 -9.62
C GLN A 54 2.58 19.35 -8.39
N ASP A 55 2.34 18.74 -7.23
CA ASP A 55 1.99 19.46 -6.00
C ASP A 55 3.17 20.23 -5.38
N SER A 56 4.38 19.79 -5.66
CA SER A 56 5.61 20.39 -5.13
C SER A 56 5.89 21.81 -5.64
N GLY A 57 5.06 22.31 -6.57
CA GLY A 57 5.21 23.61 -7.22
C GLY A 57 6.54 23.72 -8.00
N TYR A 58 6.71 24.81 -8.73
CA TYR A 58 7.94 25.08 -9.51
C TYR A 58 9.24 25.08 -8.67
N PHE A 59 9.13 25.15 -7.34
CA PHE A 59 10.28 25.35 -6.45
C PHE A 59 10.98 24.08 -6.00
N SER A 60 10.34 22.90 -6.02
CA SER A 60 10.93 21.71 -5.41
C SER A 60 11.96 21.00 -6.29
N ASP A 61 11.76 20.99 -7.61
CA ASP A 61 12.73 20.43 -8.55
C ASP A 61 14.09 21.17 -8.52
N ILE A 62 14.07 22.47 -8.16
CA ILE A 62 15.29 23.28 -8.03
C ILE A 62 16.15 22.77 -6.87
N PHE A 63 15.56 22.30 -5.78
CA PHE A 63 16.33 21.88 -4.60
C PHE A 63 16.92 20.47 -4.73
N ASP A 64 16.27 19.57 -5.46
CA ASP A 64 16.83 18.24 -5.74
C ASP A 64 18.07 18.35 -6.65
N ASP A 65 18.06 19.26 -7.64
CA ASP A 65 19.21 19.54 -8.50
C ASP A 65 20.38 20.15 -7.69
N ILE A 66 20.08 21.12 -6.82
CA ILE A 66 21.09 21.75 -5.96
C ILE A 66 21.68 20.76 -4.96
N SER A 67 20.89 19.81 -4.44
CA SER A 67 21.38 18.79 -3.50
C SER A 67 22.46 17.89 -4.13
N GLY A 68 22.34 17.61 -5.43
CA GLY A 68 23.37 16.92 -6.21
C GLY A 68 24.67 17.74 -6.35
N HIS A 69 24.58 19.07 -6.37
CA HIS A 69 25.73 19.97 -6.47
C HIS A 69 26.39 20.32 -5.13
N ILE A 70 25.63 20.30 -4.02
CA ILE A 70 26.14 20.58 -2.67
C ILE A 70 26.78 19.34 -2.04
N ALA A 71 26.39 18.13 -2.48
CA ALA A 71 27.02 16.90 -2.03
C ALA A 71 28.55 17.02 -2.20
N PRO A 72 29.35 17.00 -1.11
CA PRO A 72 30.79 17.13 -1.19
C PRO A 72 31.28 16.13 -2.21
N PRO A 73 32.17 16.50 -3.16
CA PRO A 73 32.64 15.60 -4.20
C PRO A 73 33.13 14.33 -3.53
N SER A 74 32.29 13.29 -3.57
CA SER A 74 32.46 12.14 -2.70
C SER A 74 33.87 11.62 -2.97
N SER A 75 34.69 11.69 -1.92
CA SER A 75 36.13 11.58 -2.03
C SER A 75 36.47 10.24 -2.68
N LYS A 76 36.77 10.26 -3.99
CA LYS A 76 37.31 9.16 -4.80
C LYS A 76 37.09 7.81 -4.13
N THR A 77 35.84 7.34 -4.18
CA THR A 77 35.51 5.96 -3.88
C THR A 77 36.48 5.12 -4.67
N LYS A 78 37.48 4.53 -3.99
CA LYS A 78 38.44 3.62 -4.59
C LYS A 78 37.62 2.69 -5.45
N ALA A 79 37.81 2.76 -6.77
CA ALA A 79 37.01 2.06 -7.77
C ALA A 79 36.85 0.61 -7.33
N SER A 80 35.75 0.34 -6.63
CA SER A 80 35.46 -0.96 -6.07
C SER A 80 34.88 -1.67 -7.25
N THR A 81 35.72 -2.46 -7.91
CA THR A 81 35.49 -3.17 -9.18
C THR A 81 34.40 -4.24 -9.09
N SER A 82 33.48 -4.15 -8.13
CA SER A 82 32.26 -4.93 -8.12
C SER A 82 31.30 -4.29 -9.11
N ASN A 83 31.22 -4.87 -10.30
CA ASN A 83 30.26 -4.57 -11.36
C ASN A 83 28.82 -4.95 -10.91
N SER A 84 28.37 -4.44 -9.77
CA SER A 84 27.03 -4.67 -9.26
C SER A 84 26.06 -3.80 -10.05
N PRO A 85 24.97 -4.37 -10.59
CA PRO A 85 23.98 -3.60 -11.34
C PRO A 85 23.29 -2.57 -10.43
N VAL A 86 22.91 -1.44 -10.99
CA VAL A 86 22.14 -0.38 -10.31
C VAL A 86 20.78 -0.26 -10.97
N ALA A 87 19.71 -0.22 -10.17
CA ALA A 87 18.36 -0.07 -10.71
C ALA A 87 18.15 1.34 -11.27
N PRO A 88 17.60 1.52 -12.48
CA PRO A 88 17.54 2.81 -13.15
C PRO A 88 16.60 3.82 -12.46
N ILE A 89 15.48 3.36 -11.89
CA ILE A 89 14.49 4.26 -11.26
C ILE A 89 14.92 4.64 -9.84
N CYS A 90 15.19 3.66 -8.98
CA CYS A 90 15.47 3.92 -7.56
C CYS A 90 16.96 4.11 -7.25
N GLN A 91 17.84 3.96 -8.23
CA GLN A 91 19.31 4.13 -8.12
C GLN A 91 19.99 3.27 -7.04
N HIS A 92 19.30 2.24 -6.55
CA HIS A 92 19.84 1.32 -5.56
C HIS A 92 20.75 0.29 -6.22
N THR A 93 21.90 0.03 -5.60
CA THR A 93 22.79 -1.08 -5.99
C THR A 93 22.13 -2.41 -5.68
N MET A 94 22.08 -3.29 -6.68
CA MET A 94 21.48 -4.63 -6.62
C MET A 94 22.55 -5.72 -6.58
N HIS A 95 22.13 -6.92 -6.19
CA HIS A 95 23.03 -8.06 -6.10
C HIS A 95 23.54 -8.46 -7.51
N PRO A 96 24.80 -8.93 -7.66
CA PRO A 96 25.34 -9.31 -8.97
C PRO A 96 24.57 -10.41 -9.71
N THR A 97 23.74 -11.21 -9.01
CA THR A 97 22.84 -12.19 -9.64
C THR A 97 21.73 -11.56 -10.46
N ALA A 98 21.40 -10.29 -10.19
CA ALA A 98 20.47 -9.51 -10.99
C ALA A 98 21.14 -8.93 -12.26
N ALA A 99 22.46 -9.12 -12.45
CA ALA A 99 23.14 -8.65 -13.65
C ALA A 99 22.55 -9.35 -14.88
N GLY A 100 22.06 -8.56 -15.84
CA GLY A 100 21.38 -9.05 -17.04
C GLY A 100 19.86 -9.12 -16.93
N GLN A 101 19.27 -8.87 -15.75
CA GLN A 101 17.83 -8.64 -15.63
C GLN A 101 17.53 -7.15 -15.73
N LEU A 102 16.66 -6.78 -16.67
CA LEU A 102 16.20 -5.40 -16.86
C LEU A 102 15.09 -5.06 -15.86
N GLN A 103 15.40 -5.11 -14.56
CA GLN A 103 14.48 -4.63 -13.53
C GLN A 103 14.62 -3.12 -13.38
N SER A 104 13.51 -2.41 -13.47
CA SER A 104 13.49 -0.95 -13.33
C SER A 104 13.72 -0.48 -11.89
N ARG A 105 13.38 -1.33 -10.91
CA ARG A 105 13.49 -1.10 -9.47
C ARG A 105 14.21 -2.26 -8.80
N CYS A 106 14.87 -1.99 -7.66
CA CYS A 106 15.46 -3.06 -6.87
C CYS A 106 14.39 -3.87 -6.12
N PRO A 107 14.67 -5.13 -5.71
CA PRO A 107 13.69 -6.00 -5.04
C PRO A 107 13.06 -5.36 -3.78
N VAL A 108 13.85 -4.59 -3.02
CA VAL A 108 13.39 -3.91 -1.81
C VAL A 108 12.34 -2.83 -2.12
N CYS A 109 12.59 -1.99 -3.14
CA CYS A 109 11.63 -0.99 -3.58
C CYS A 109 10.37 -1.64 -4.17
N THR A 110 10.52 -2.76 -4.90
CA THR A 110 9.38 -3.50 -5.45
C THR A 110 8.45 -3.97 -4.32
N ILE A 111 8.98 -4.62 -3.27
CA ILE A 111 8.16 -5.04 -2.13
C ILE A 111 7.52 -3.85 -1.42
N ASP A 112 8.28 -2.78 -1.17
CA ASP A 112 7.77 -1.58 -0.50
C ASP A 112 6.56 -0.98 -1.24
N ILE A 113 6.62 -0.92 -2.57
CA ILE A 113 5.50 -0.48 -3.43
C ILE A 113 4.28 -1.40 -3.26
N HIS A 114 4.48 -2.72 -3.29
CA HIS A 114 3.39 -3.67 -3.13
C HIS A 114 2.75 -3.61 -1.74
N VAL A 115 3.57 -3.45 -0.70
CA VAL A 115 3.12 -3.28 0.68
C VAL A 115 2.26 -2.02 0.81
N LYS A 116 2.76 -0.86 0.38
CA LYS A 116 2.01 0.41 0.39
C LYS A 116 0.70 0.30 -0.36
N TYR A 117 0.74 -0.29 -1.56
CA TYR A 117 -0.45 -0.49 -2.37
C TYR A 117 -1.48 -1.40 -1.70
N MET A 118 -1.03 -2.48 -1.03
CA MET A 118 -1.92 -3.34 -0.25
C MET A 118 -2.51 -2.66 0.97
N ASN A 119 -1.79 -1.74 1.61
CA ASN A 119 -2.31 -0.94 2.72
C ASN A 119 -3.45 -0.03 2.25
N VAL A 120 -3.29 0.65 1.11
CA VAL A 120 -4.34 1.48 0.49
C VAL A 120 -5.58 0.65 0.17
N LEU A 121 -5.41 -0.54 -0.43
CA LEU A 121 -6.53 -1.43 -0.72
C LEU A 121 -7.22 -1.96 0.54
N SER A 122 -6.46 -2.21 1.60
CA SER A 122 -7.00 -2.70 2.87
C SER A 122 -7.80 -1.59 3.57
N GLN A 123 -7.31 -0.35 3.55
CA GLN A 123 -8.06 0.81 4.04
C GLN A 123 -9.35 1.05 3.25
N ALA A 124 -9.31 0.90 1.93
CA ALA A 124 -10.51 0.99 1.09
C ALA A 124 -11.52 -0.12 1.44
N LEU A 125 -11.05 -1.35 1.66
CA LEU A 125 -11.89 -2.47 2.08
C LEU A 125 -12.52 -2.25 3.46
N GLU A 126 -11.75 -1.75 4.43
CA GLU A 126 -12.25 -1.39 5.76
C GLU A 126 -13.32 -0.29 5.67
N SER A 127 -13.07 0.75 4.87
CA SER A 127 -14.02 1.84 4.64
C SER A 127 -15.32 1.36 3.97
N ALA A 128 -15.26 0.29 3.18
CA ALA A 128 -16.44 -0.35 2.56
C ALA A 128 -17.17 -1.33 3.49
N GLY A 129 -16.82 -1.40 4.78
CA GLY A 129 -17.42 -2.31 5.76
C GLY A 129 -16.73 -3.66 5.90
N GLY A 130 -15.49 -3.79 5.41
CA GLY A 130 -14.67 -4.99 5.52
C GLY A 130 -15.14 -6.14 4.61
N ARG A 131 -14.79 -7.37 4.97
CA ARG A 131 -15.29 -8.57 4.29
C ARG A 131 -16.66 -8.94 4.86
N ALA A 132 -17.68 -9.04 4.01
CA ALA A 132 -19.00 -9.49 4.42
C ALA A 132 -18.89 -10.83 5.16
N PRO A 133 -19.44 -10.95 6.39
CA PRO A 133 -19.52 -12.21 7.10
C PRO A 133 -20.16 -13.28 6.21
N SER A 134 -19.61 -14.49 6.19
CA SER A 134 -20.17 -15.59 5.38
C SER A 134 -21.60 -15.98 5.78
N CYS A 135 -22.11 -15.47 6.90
CA CYS A 135 -23.46 -15.68 7.40
C CYS A 135 -24.45 -14.55 7.08
N THR A 136 -24.00 -13.36 6.63
CA THR A 136 -24.90 -12.27 6.23
C THR A 136 -25.14 -12.37 4.72
N LEU A 137 -26.38 -12.65 4.34
CA LEU A 137 -26.78 -13.13 3.01
C LEU A 137 -26.65 -12.12 1.85
N THR A 138 -26.24 -10.87 2.08
CA THR A 138 -26.09 -9.88 0.99
C THR A 138 -24.92 -8.93 1.26
N SER A 139 -23.79 -9.12 0.58
CA SER A 139 -22.77 -8.08 0.41
C SER A 139 -23.31 -6.97 -0.51
N SER A 140 -22.85 -5.74 -0.33
CA SER A 140 -23.16 -4.67 -1.28
C SER A 140 -22.29 -4.81 -2.55
N GLU A 141 -22.79 -4.37 -3.69
CA GLU A 141 -22.01 -4.39 -4.96
C GLU A 141 -20.70 -3.60 -4.84
N HIS A 142 -20.72 -2.49 -4.09
CA HIS A 142 -19.53 -1.70 -3.80
C HIS A 142 -18.51 -2.52 -2.99
N GLN A 143 -18.95 -3.19 -1.92
CA GLN A 143 -18.10 -4.04 -1.09
C GLN A 143 -17.48 -5.19 -1.90
N ASP A 144 -18.25 -5.84 -2.76
CA ASP A 144 -17.75 -6.89 -3.66
C ASP A 144 -16.71 -6.35 -4.64
N THR A 145 -16.94 -5.16 -5.20
CA THR A 145 -16.01 -4.49 -6.12
C THR A 145 -14.68 -4.16 -5.42
N VAL A 146 -14.73 -3.63 -4.19
CA VAL A 146 -13.55 -3.32 -3.38
C VAL A 146 -12.82 -4.59 -2.96
N TYR A 147 -13.56 -5.65 -2.59
CA TYR A 147 -12.96 -6.93 -2.24
C TYR A 147 -12.26 -7.59 -3.45
N ASN A 148 -12.86 -7.50 -4.64
CA ASN A 148 -12.24 -7.96 -5.88
C ASN A 148 -10.95 -7.17 -6.21
N ALA A 149 -10.95 -5.85 -5.98
CA ALA A 149 -9.75 -5.02 -6.10
C ALA A 149 -8.64 -5.48 -5.15
N TRP A 150 -8.98 -5.68 -3.87
CA TRP A 150 -8.05 -6.16 -2.85
C TRP A 150 -7.48 -7.54 -3.21
N CYS A 151 -8.32 -8.47 -3.68
CA CYS A 151 -7.87 -9.79 -4.14
C CYS A 151 -6.91 -9.68 -5.34
N LYS A 152 -7.21 -8.81 -6.30
CA LYS A 152 -6.33 -8.55 -7.46
C LYS A 152 -4.97 -8.00 -7.01
N GLY A 153 -4.97 -7.02 -6.09
CA GLY A 153 -3.74 -6.50 -5.49
C GLY A 153 -2.93 -7.59 -4.78
N LYS A 154 -3.61 -8.42 -3.97
CA LYS A 154 -2.98 -9.53 -3.24
C LYS A 154 -2.34 -10.55 -4.18
N ILE A 155 -3.03 -10.93 -5.25
CA ILE A 155 -2.46 -11.83 -6.28
C ILE A 155 -1.25 -11.19 -6.94
N GLY A 156 -1.29 -9.89 -7.24
CA GLY A 156 -0.15 -9.14 -7.77
C GLY A 156 1.05 -9.18 -6.84
N ALA A 157 0.85 -8.88 -5.55
CA ALA A 157 1.90 -8.94 -4.54
C ALA A 157 2.49 -10.35 -4.37
N LEU A 158 1.65 -11.39 -4.35
CA LEU A 158 2.12 -12.78 -4.24
C LEU A 158 2.96 -13.23 -5.46
N LYS A 159 2.62 -12.76 -6.67
CA LYS A 159 3.42 -13.05 -7.86
C LYS A 159 4.81 -12.43 -7.76
N GLU A 160 4.90 -11.17 -7.35
CA GLU A 160 6.20 -10.51 -7.15
C GLU A 160 6.99 -11.14 -6.01
N LEU A 161 6.33 -11.50 -4.91
CA LEU A 161 6.97 -12.20 -3.80
C LEU A 161 7.59 -13.52 -4.25
N SER A 162 6.86 -14.32 -5.04
CA SER A 162 7.39 -15.56 -5.62
C SER A 162 8.61 -15.34 -6.51
N MET A 163 8.63 -14.27 -7.32
CA MET A 163 9.82 -13.93 -8.12
C MET A 163 11.01 -13.54 -7.24
N ILE A 164 10.75 -12.86 -6.13
CA ILE A 164 11.79 -12.44 -5.17
C ILE A 164 12.32 -13.63 -4.38
N GLU A 165 11.49 -14.61 -4.02
CA GLU A 165 11.93 -15.88 -3.43
C GLU A 165 12.90 -16.63 -4.35
N ASP A 166 12.58 -16.73 -5.65
CA ASP A 166 13.48 -17.33 -6.65
C ASP A 166 14.80 -16.56 -6.77
N LEU A 167 14.78 -15.23 -6.63
CA LEU A 167 15.97 -14.40 -6.62
C LEU A 167 16.79 -14.60 -5.34
N ALA A 168 16.16 -14.67 -4.18
CA ALA A 168 16.82 -14.91 -2.90
C ALA A 168 17.51 -16.27 -2.88
N GLU A 169 16.91 -17.31 -3.46
CA GLU A 169 17.56 -18.61 -3.60
C GLU A 169 18.81 -18.55 -4.51
N LYS A 170 18.75 -17.76 -5.60
CA LYS A 170 19.92 -17.53 -6.47
C LYS A 170 21.01 -16.75 -5.74
N GLU A 171 20.65 -15.74 -4.96
CA GLU A 171 21.57 -14.98 -4.10
C GLU A 171 22.26 -15.89 -3.08
N ALA A 172 21.50 -16.76 -2.40
CA ALA A 172 22.04 -17.72 -1.45
C ALA A 172 23.05 -18.67 -2.11
N ARG A 173 22.70 -19.27 -3.26
CA ARG A 173 23.61 -20.13 -4.04
C ARG A 173 24.85 -19.39 -4.52
N TRP A 174 24.70 -18.14 -4.90
CA TRP A 174 25.81 -17.29 -5.33
C TRP A 174 26.76 -16.99 -4.16
N SER A 175 26.21 -16.71 -2.98
CA SER A 175 26.94 -16.38 -1.75
C SER A 175 27.81 -17.55 -1.26
N VAL A 176 27.32 -18.79 -1.40
CA VAL A 176 28.13 -19.99 -1.09
C VAL A 176 29.38 -20.09 -1.97
N ARG A 177 29.30 -19.63 -3.22
CA ARG A 177 30.43 -19.69 -4.17
C ARG A 177 31.41 -18.53 -4.02
N HIS A 178 31.04 -17.48 -3.28
CA HIS A 178 31.84 -16.25 -3.15
C HIS A 178 31.79 -15.70 -1.71
N PRO A 179 32.23 -16.48 -0.70
CA PRO A 179 32.17 -16.08 0.71
C PRO A 179 33.01 -14.84 1.04
N GLU A 180 33.95 -14.47 0.17
CA GLU A 180 34.82 -13.31 0.35
C GLU A 180 34.14 -11.96 0.08
N LYS A 181 33.00 -11.94 -0.63
CA LYS A 181 32.32 -10.69 -0.98
C LYS A 181 31.26 -10.36 0.06
N ARG A 182 31.39 -9.18 0.67
CA ARG A 182 30.38 -8.59 1.57
C ARG A 182 29.56 -7.56 0.82
N TYR A 183 28.26 -7.53 1.11
CA TYR A 183 27.28 -6.72 0.41
C TYR A 183 26.46 -5.83 1.36
N GLU A 184 27.15 -4.99 2.14
CA GLU A 184 26.50 -4.18 3.19
C GLU A 184 25.50 -3.16 2.62
N ASN A 185 25.79 -2.55 1.47
CA ASN A 185 24.95 -1.51 0.86
C ASN A 185 24.09 -2.01 -0.31
N VAL A 186 23.98 -3.32 -0.50
CA VAL A 186 23.24 -3.89 -1.64
C VAL A 186 21.82 -4.20 -1.23
N GLN A 187 20.86 -3.79 -2.06
CA GLN A 187 19.46 -4.16 -1.88
C GLN A 187 19.22 -5.56 -2.47
N THR A 188 19.42 -6.57 -1.63
CA THR A 188 19.24 -8.00 -1.96
C THR A 188 17.77 -8.41 -1.90
N ALA A 189 17.40 -9.45 -2.64
CA ALA A 189 16.09 -10.11 -2.57
C ALA A 189 15.80 -10.69 -1.17
N SER A 190 16.81 -11.24 -0.50
CA SER A 190 16.67 -11.74 0.88
C SER A 190 16.15 -10.64 1.84
N LYS A 191 16.78 -9.45 1.78
CA LYS A 191 16.33 -8.27 2.54
C LYS A 191 14.91 -7.82 2.19
N ALA A 192 14.50 -7.97 0.92
CA ALA A 192 13.14 -7.64 0.50
C ALA A 192 12.10 -8.59 1.12
N LEU A 193 12.41 -9.89 1.23
CA LEU A 193 11.57 -10.87 1.93
C LEU A 193 11.47 -10.53 3.42
N ASP A 194 12.59 -10.21 4.07
CA ASP A 194 12.59 -9.83 5.49
C ASP A 194 11.68 -8.62 5.73
N LEU A 195 11.74 -7.62 4.85
CA LEU A 195 10.87 -6.43 4.91
C LEU A 195 9.39 -6.81 4.75
N TYR A 196 9.06 -7.65 3.76
CA TYR A 196 7.69 -8.10 3.54
C TYR A 196 7.11 -8.80 4.78
N TRP A 197 7.86 -9.74 5.36
CA TRP A 197 7.40 -10.51 6.50
C TRP A 197 7.29 -9.66 7.77
N ALA A 198 8.23 -8.73 7.97
CA ALA A 198 8.20 -7.79 9.10
C ALA A 198 6.96 -6.89 9.06
N GLU A 199 6.54 -6.44 7.87
CA GLU A 199 5.34 -5.62 7.74
C GLU A 199 4.06 -6.45 7.87
N THR A 200 3.96 -7.57 7.14
CA THR A 200 2.70 -8.32 7.01
C THR A 200 2.34 -9.19 8.21
N THR A 201 3.34 -9.69 8.93
CA THR A 201 3.12 -10.50 10.14
C THR A 201 2.92 -9.62 11.38
N GLY A 202 3.07 -8.30 11.21
CA GLY A 202 3.37 -7.38 12.30
C GLY A 202 4.79 -7.62 12.80
N ARG A 203 5.47 -6.54 13.23
CA ARG A 203 6.71 -6.65 13.98
C ARG A 203 6.47 -7.51 15.21
N VAL A 204 6.86 -8.78 15.15
CA VAL A 204 7.15 -9.60 16.33
C VAL A 204 8.49 -9.11 16.89
N ASP A 205 8.61 -7.80 17.09
CA ASP A 205 9.77 -7.15 17.72
C ASP A 205 9.76 -7.38 19.24
N ASP A 206 8.71 -7.99 19.77
CA ASP A 206 8.85 -8.76 20.98
C ASP A 206 9.53 -10.08 20.60
N PRO A 207 10.87 -10.24 20.79
CA PRO A 207 11.46 -11.56 20.77
C PRO A 207 10.56 -12.41 21.66
N PRO A 208 10.04 -13.56 21.17
CA PRO A 208 9.06 -14.33 21.90
C PRO A 208 9.58 -14.45 23.32
N ARG A 209 8.90 -13.76 24.27
CA ARG A 209 9.33 -13.72 25.68
C ARG A 209 9.71 -15.16 25.99
N PRO A 210 10.97 -15.45 26.40
CA PRO A 210 11.49 -16.80 26.43
C PRO A 210 10.41 -17.63 27.10
N LYS A 211 9.71 -18.44 26.30
CA LYS A 211 8.62 -19.24 26.81
C LYS A 211 9.35 -20.10 27.80
N ARG A 212 9.12 -19.88 29.10
CA ARG A 212 9.59 -20.82 30.11
C ARG A 212 9.15 -22.15 29.56
N ASP A 213 10.09 -23.07 29.34
CA ASP A 213 9.81 -24.40 28.85
C ASP A 213 8.87 -25.06 29.85
N SER A 214 7.58 -24.75 29.73
CA SER A 214 6.47 -25.40 30.37
C SER A 214 6.33 -26.69 29.59
N ALA A 215 7.28 -27.59 29.79
CA ALA A 215 7.10 -28.97 29.45
C ALA A 215 5.90 -29.44 30.27
N VAL A 216 4.76 -29.58 29.59
CA VAL A 216 3.58 -30.24 30.14
C VAL A 216 3.98 -31.70 30.31
N ALA A 217 4.52 -32.02 31.48
CA ALA A 217 4.83 -33.38 31.87
C ALA A 217 3.52 -34.03 32.31
N PHE A 218 3.06 -35.00 31.52
CA PHE A 218 2.00 -35.90 31.93
C PHE A 218 2.54 -36.82 33.03
N THR A 219 1.77 -37.00 34.11
CA THR A 219 2.12 -37.95 35.17
C THR A 219 2.14 -39.38 34.63
N GLU A 220 2.90 -40.30 35.23
CA GLU A 220 2.98 -41.70 34.79
C GLU A 220 1.62 -42.42 34.75
N ASP A 221 0.63 -41.91 35.49
CA ASP A 221 -0.75 -42.43 35.53
C ASP A 221 -1.66 -41.88 34.42
N THR A 222 -1.14 -41.10 33.48
CA THR A 222 -1.96 -40.54 32.40
C THR A 222 -2.17 -41.61 31.34
N ASP A 223 -3.39 -42.13 31.26
CA ASP A 223 -3.77 -43.15 30.28
C ASP A 223 -3.90 -42.53 28.88
N PHE A 224 -3.07 -42.98 27.94
CA PHE A 224 -3.05 -42.56 26.53
C PHE A 224 -3.75 -43.56 25.61
N GLU A 225 -4.50 -44.53 26.16
CA GLU A 225 -5.39 -45.33 25.32
C GLU A 225 -6.31 -44.40 24.50
N PRO A 226 -6.72 -44.79 23.27
CA PRO A 226 -7.62 -44.00 22.44
C PRO A 226 -8.88 -43.68 23.25
N GLY A 227 -8.91 -42.46 23.80
CA GLY A 227 -9.91 -42.05 24.75
C GLY A 227 -11.30 -41.99 24.13
N ARG A 228 -12.26 -41.54 24.93
CA ARG A 228 -13.67 -41.38 24.54
C ARG A 228 -13.79 -40.91 23.08
N PRO A 229 -14.65 -41.53 22.26
CA PRO A 229 -14.87 -41.11 20.89
C PRO A 229 -15.09 -39.59 20.82
N ASN A 230 -14.50 -38.92 19.83
CA ASN A 230 -14.58 -37.46 19.64
C ASN A 230 -16.00 -36.86 19.87
N PRO A 231 -17.10 -37.52 19.43
CA PRO A 231 -18.47 -37.05 19.69
C PRO A 231 -18.81 -36.78 21.17
N TYR A 232 -18.11 -37.41 22.12
CA TYR A 232 -18.41 -37.30 23.54
C TYR A 232 -17.77 -36.07 24.20
N PHE A 233 -16.84 -35.38 23.54
CA PHE A 233 -16.28 -34.11 24.03
C PHE A 233 -17.15 -32.90 23.66
N HIS A 234 -18.17 -33.07 22.81
CA HIS A 234 -19.09 -31.98 22.48
C HIS A 234 -20.06 -31.73 23.63
N ARG A 235 -20.20 -30.46 24.06
CA ARG A 235 -21.17 -30.02 25.09
C ARG A 235 -22.62 -30.44 24.79
N ARG A 236 -22.96 -30.69 23.52
CA ARG A 236 -24.30 -31.15 23.08
C ARG A 236 -24.51 -32.66 23.18
N SER A 237 -23.48 -33.43 23.51
CA SER A 237 -23.60 -34.88 23.66
C SER A 237 -24.36 -35.21 24.95
N PRO A 238 -25.35 -36.12 24.92
CA PRO A 238 -26.06 -36.55 26.13
C PRO A 238 -25.17 -37.32 27.12
N ARG A 239 -23.93 -37.64 26.72
CA ARG A 239 -22.90 -38.27 27.57
C ARG A 239 -21.76 -37.33 27.93
N TYR A 240 -21.91 -36.03 27.66
CA TYR A 240 -20.93 -35.03 28.09
C TYR A 240 -20.98 -34.92 29.62
N GLU A 241 -19.85 -35.22 30.25
CA GLU A 241 -19.64 -34.99 31.67
C GLU A 241 -18.66 -33.84 31.79
N PRO A 242 -19.07 -32.66 32.30
CA PRO A 242 -18.17 -31.56 32.58
C PRO A 242 -17.04 -32.07 33.48
N GLY A 243 -15.79 -31.98 33.01
CA GLY A 243 -14.64 -32.42 33.79
C GLY A 243 -14.47 -31.60 35.07
N LYS A 244 -13.73 -32.11 36.05
CA LYS A 244 -13.42 -31.37 37.29
C LYS A 244 -12.80 -29.97 37.06
N TYR A 245 -12.20 -29.77 35.88
CA TYR A 245 -11.56 -28.53 35.46
C TYR A 245 -12.34 -27.77 34.37
N THR A 246 -13.53 -28.22 33.97
CA THR A 246 -14.38 -27.34 33.15
C THR A 246 -14.77 -26.17 34.02
N VAL A 247 -14.25 -25.00 33.68
CA VAL A 247 -14.64 -23.71 34.23
C VAL A 247 -16.15 -23.65 34.09
N THR A 248 -16.82 -23.80 35.22
CA THR A 248 -18.26 -23.60 35.31
C THR A 248 -18.43 -22.13 35.00
N GLU A 249 -18.95 -21.79 33.83
CA GLU A 249 -19.38 -20.42 33.55
C GLU A 249 -20.31 -20.06 34.71
N PRO A 250 -19.95 -19.07 35.55
CA PRO A 250 -20.72 -18.76 36.74
C PRO A 250 -22.12 -18.38 36.28
N GLU A 251 -23.10 -19.23 36.61
CA GLU A 251 -24.51 -18.89 36.44
C GLU A 251 -24.77 -17.63 37.26
N ASP A 252 -25.25 -16.60 36.55
CA ASP A 252 -25.77 -15.33 37.04
C ASP A 252 -26.22 -15.36 38.51
N HIS A 253 -25.31 -15.03 39.42
CA HIS A 253 -25.65 -14.59 40.76
C HIS A 253 -24.64 -13.55 41.22
N GLU A 254 -25.17 -12.32 41.26
CA GLU A 254 -24.91 -11.30 42.26
C GLU A 254 -23.58 -10.55 42.16
N GLU A 255 -23.75 -9.28 41.77
CA GLU A 255 -23.00 -8.10 42.17
C GLU A 255 -22.19 -8.27 43.48
N GLU A 256 -21.04 -7.61 43.55
CA GLU A 256 -20.10 -7.52 44.69
C GLU A 256 -18.90 -8.49 44.66
N ILE A 257 -17.85 -8.09 43.95
CA ILE A 257 -16.58 -7.57 44.50
C ILE A 257 -15.62 -7.54 43.32
N ILE A 258 -15.55 -6.37 42.68
CA ILE A 258 -14.46 -5.99 41.78
C ILE A 258 -13.22 -5.91 42.68
N SER A 259 -12.36 -6.92 42.63
CA SER A 259 -11.05 -6.81 43.26
C SER A 259 -10.18 -5.87 42.42
N GLU A 260 -9.98 -4.68 42.96
CA GLU A 260 -9.17 -3.56 42.50
C GLU A 260 -7.65 -3.88 42.55
N ASP A 261 -7.22 -5.03 42.01
CA ASP A 261 -5.79 -5.40 41.93
C ASP A 261 -5.47 -6.29 40.72
N SER A 262 -5.86 -5.83 39.53
CA SER A 262 -5.25 -6.32 38.29
C SER A 262 -5.09 -5.18 37.30
N GLU A 263 -4.19 -4.25 37.65
CA GLU A 263 -3.61 -3.29 36.73
C GLU A 263 -2.74 -4.02 35.70
N ASP A 264 -3.31 -4.50 34.59
CA ASP A 264 -2.51 -4.78 33.38
C ASP A 264 -3.32 -4.74 32.06
N TYR A 265 -4.35 -3.89 32.01
CA TYR A 265 -5.01 -3.51 30.76
C TYR A 265 -5.05 -2.00 30.61
N SER A 266 -3.93 -1.40 30.21
CA SER A 266 -3.94 -0.05 29.64
C SER A 266 -2.76 0.20 28.72
N HIS A 267 -2.93 -0.10 27.44
CA HIS A 267 -2.21 0.62 26.37
C HIS A 267 -3.19 1.10 25.29
N THR A 268 -4.26 1.78 25.70
CA THR A 268 -4.74 2.93 24.94
C THR A 268 -3.79 4.08 25.23
N LYS A 269 -2.99 4.44 24.22
CA LYS A 269 -2.02 5.54 24.25
C LYS A 269 -2.76 6.88 24.34
N THR A 270 -3.11 7.32 25.55
CA THR A 270 -3.42 8.72 25.81
C THR A 270 -2.12 9.52 25.76
N VAL A 271 -2.00 10.39 24.77
CA VAL A 271 -0.92 11.36 24.66
C VAL A 271 -1.17 12.42 25.74
N HIS A 272 -0.53 12.28 26.89
CA HIS A 272 -0.36 13.39 27.82
C HIS A 272 0.72 14.33 27.27
N ILE A 273 0.28 15.50 26.80
CA ILE A 273 1.11 16.67 26.59
C ILE A 273 1.58 17.12 27.98
N ALA A 274 2.88 17.04 28.22
CA ALA A 274 3.51 17.56 29.42
C ALA A 274 3.70 19.07 29.25
N ASP A 275 2.84 19.86 29.89
CA ASP A 275 3.06 21.29 30.09
C ASP A 275 4.02 21.51 31.24
N ALA A 276 5.07 22.26 30.95
CA ALA A 276 5.96 22.86 31.93
C ALA A 276 5.22 24.01 32.61
N GLU A 277 5.22 23.99 33.94
CA GLU A 277 4.67 25.04 34.78
C GLU A 277 5.40 26.37 34.55
N GLU A 278 4.72 27.36 33.97
CA GLU A 278 4.97 28.77 34.25
C GLU A 278 3.69 29.43 34.82
N PRO A 279 3.80 30.24 35.89
CA PRO A 279 2.64 30.85 36.51
C PRO A 279 2.28 32.16 35.79
N ILE A 280 1.18 32.17 35.05
CA ILE A 280 0.54 33.41 34.62
C ILE A 280 -0.88 33.44 35.15
N SER A 281 -1.03 34.30 36.16
CA SER A 281 -2.26 34.77 36.76
C SER A 281 -3.18 35.41 35.71
N GLU A 282 -4.48 35.41 36.02
CA GLU A 282 -5.53 36.25 35.41
C GLU A 282 -5.97 35.86 33.99
N ILE A 283 -7.11 35.16 33.90
CA ILE A 283 -8.40 35.77 33.50
C ILE A 283 -9.45 34.66 33.46
N LEU A 284 -10.39 34.79 34.38
CA LEU A 284 -11.64 34.06 34.49
C LEU A 284 -12.68 34.98 33.85
N GLU A 285 -13.32 34.56 32.74
CA GLU A 285 -14.66 34.99 32.29
C GLU A 285 -14.88 34.71 30.80
N SER A 286 -15.51 33.58 30.47
CA SER A 286 -16.64 33.51 29.52
C SER A 286 -17.02 32.06 29.22
N LEU A 287 -17.79 31.49 30.15
CA LEU A 287 -18.74 30.43 29.84
C LEU A 287 -19.95 31.10 29.17
N GLN A 288 -19.99 31.10 27.84
CA GLN A 288 -21.21 31.34 27.09
C GLN A 288 -21.56 30.11 26.26
N VAL A 289 -22.67 29.51 26.68
CA VAL A 289 -23.53 28.59 25.97
C VAL A 289 -23.79 29.11 24.55
N PHE A 290 -23.48 28.32 23.51
CA PHE A 290 -24.22 28.35 22.27
C PHE A 290 -24.40 26.94 21.70
N ASP A 291 -25.62 26.46 21.91
CA ASP A 291 -26.32 25.49 21.09
C ASP A 291 -26.84 26.26 19.87
N THR A 292 -26.22 26.03 18.71
CA THR A 292 -26.71 26.49 17.40
C THR A 292 -26.39 25.42 16.37
N THR A 293 -27.40 24.62 16.06
CA THR A 293 -27.68 24.10 14.73
C THR A 293 -27.38 25.16 13.68
N ASP A 294 -26.34 24.94 12.88
CA ASP A 294 -26.09 25.70 11.67
C ASP A 294 -26.29 24.76 10.49
N GLU A 295 -27.29 25.12 9.67
CA GLU A 295 -27.62 24.50 8.40
C GLU A 295 -26.41 24.69 7.48
N ILE A 296 -25.71 23.59 7.17
CA ILE A 296 -24.66 23.61 6.15
C ILE A 296 -25.38 23.74 4.81
N GLU A 297 -25.42 24.97 4.30
CA GLU A 297 -25.86 25.30 2.96
C GLU A 297 -25.08 24.44 1.94
N GLU A 298 -25.84 23.82 1.05
CA GLU A 298 -25.34 23.08 -0.11
C GLU A 298 -24.65 24.07 -1.04
N ASP A 299 -23.31 24.18 -0.94
CA ASP A 299 -22.45 24.86 -1.90
C ASP A 299 -22.43 24.03 -3.19
N ASP A 300 -23.39 24.32 -4.04
CA ASP A 300 -23.59 23.84 -5.40
C ASP A 300 -22.57 24.48 -6.34
N GLY A 301 -21.27 24.32 -6.01
CA GLY A 301 -20.11 24.84 -6.71
C GLY A 301 -20.03 24.44 -8.19
N ASP A 302 -20.91 25.00 -9.00
CA ASP A 302 -20.81 25.27 -10.41
C ASP A 302 -19.67 26.28 -10.57
N SER A 303 -18.45 25.73 -10.45
CA SER A 303 -17.24 26.42 -10.86
C SER A 303 -17.25 26.54 -12.38
N ASP A 304 -17.91 27.60 -12.80
CA ASP A 304 -18.07 28.15 -14.14
C ASP A 304 -16.70 28.59 -14.70
N TRP A 305 -15.82 27.61 -14.92
CA TRP A 305 -14.54 27.81 -15.62
C TRP A 305 -14.70 27.75 -17.15
N GLU A 306 -15.93 27.75 -17.66
CA GLU A 306 -16.25 27.92 -19.08
C GLU A 306 -16.66 29.39 -19.30
N ASP A 307 -15.67 30.25 -19.53
CA ASP A 307 -15.73 31.43 -20.41
C ASP A 307 -14.65 32.44 -20.04
N VAL A 308 -13.40 32.11 -20.39
CA VAL A 308 -12.48 33.14 -20.86
C VAL A 308 -12.69 33.20 -22.37
N GLU A 309 -13.71 33.95 -22.78
CA GLU A 309 -13.74 34.50 -24.12
C GLU A 309 -12.55 35.47 -24.20
N SER A 310 -11.49 35.01 -24.88
CA SER A 310 -10.40 35.85 -25.36
C SER A 310 -10.97 36.78 -26.42
N ASP A 311 -11.46 37.91 -25.94
CA ASP A 311 -11.71 39.12 -26.70
C ASP A 311 -10.32 39.74 -26.98
N ASP A 312 -9.60 39.17 -27.93
CA ASP A 312 -8.43 39.82 -28.54
C ASP A 312 -8.88 40.39 -29.89
N ASP A 313 -9.25 41.67 -29.80
CA ASP A 313 -9.35 42.63 -30.88
C ASP A 313 -8.19 42.48 -31.89
N ASP A 314 -8.55 42.26 -33.14
CA ASP A 314 -8.23 43.17 -34.25
C ASP A 314 -6.79 43.69 -34.37
N ASP A 315 -5.84 42.80 -34.67
CA ASP A 315 -4.51 43.18 -35.19
C ASP A 315 -4.38 42.83 -36.68
N GLU A 316 -5.06 43.62 -37.49
CA GLU A 316 -4.97 43.66 -38.95
C GLU A 316 -3.65 44.30 -39.40
N TYR A 317 -2.49 43.63 -39.27
CA TYR A 317 -1.26 44.09 -39.97
C TYR A 317 -0.30 42.98 -40.45
N SER A 318 -0.20 42.92 -41.77
CA SER A 318 1.01 42.72 -42.58
C SER A 318 1.50 41.30 -42.85
N ASP A 319 1.25 40.88 -44.10
CA ASP A 319 2.20 40.15 -44.94
C ASP A 319 3.66 40.56 -44.65
N GLU A 320 4.55 39.58 -44.53
CA GLU A 320 5.69 39.35 -45.44
C GLU A 320 6.58 38.21 -44.91
N ASP A 321 6.66 37.14 -45.71
CA ASP A 321 7.79 36.22 -45.87
C ASP A 321 8.50 35.68 -44.61
N SER A 322 8.03 34.54 -44.10
CA SER A 322 8.87 33.63 -43.30
C SER A 322 8.88 32.24 -43.91
N GLU A 323 9.84 32.02 -44.81
CA GLU A 323 10.25 30.71 -45.30
C GLU A 323 10.87 29.90 -44.14
N GLY A 324 10.02 29.24 -43.35
CA GLY A 324 10.41 28.51 -42.15
C GLY A 324 9.86 27.08 -42.11
N SER A 325 10.37 26.22 -43.00
CA SER A 325 10.40 24.74 -42.94
C SER A 325 9.45 24.07 -41.92
N CYS A 326 8.21 23.83 -42.34
CA CYS A 326 7.31 22.90 -41.67
C CYS A 326 7.67 21.47 -42.10
N THR A 327 8.28 20.69 -41.21
CA THR A 327 8.42 19.23 -41.38
C THR A 327 7.05 18.57 -41.22
N TYR A 328 6.42 18.32 -42.36
CA TYR A 328 5.24 17.48 -42.51
C TYR A 328 5.65 16.01 -42.29
N TRP A 329 5.19 15.38 -41.22
CA TRP A 329 5.29 13.93 -41.06
C TRP A 329 4.09 13.30 -41.76
N GLU A 330 4.33 12.72 -42.94
CA GLU A 330 3.38 11.80 -43.58
C GLU A 330 3.22 10.58 -42.66
N ILE A 331 2.07 10.51 -41.99
CA ILE A 331 1.60 9.29 -41.36
C ILE A 331 1.09 8.41 -42.51
N GLU A 332 1.85 7.37 -42.86
CA GLU A 332 1.38 6.31 -43.75
C GLU A 332 0.28 5.52 -43.02
N ASP A 333 -0.97 5.96 -43.18
CA ASP A 333 -2.16 5.21 -42.80
C ASP A 333 -2.30 4.00 -43.73
N GLU A 334 -1.71 2.85 -43.36
CA GLU A 334 -2.09 1.55 -43.92
C GLU A 334 -3.49 1.14 -43.40
N ALA A 335 -4.52 1.81 -43.92
CA ALA A 335 -5.91 1.46 -43.72
C ALA A 335 -6.23 0.13 -44.44
N SER A 336 -6.17 -0.97 -43.69
CA SER A 336 -6.65 -2.29 -44.12
C SER A 336 -8.18 -2.27 -44.22
N PHE A 337 -8.71 -2.26 -45.44
CA PHE A 337 -10.15 -2.34 -45.69
C PHE A 337 -10.66 -3.79 -45.54
N ILE A 338 -11.79 -3.95 -44.86
CA ILE A 338 -12.52 -5.23 -44.78
C ILE A 338 -13.40 -5.34 -46.03
N VAL A 339 -13.10 -6.32 -46.90
CA VAL A 339 -13.95 -6.69 -48.04
C VAL A 339 -15.02 -7.67 -47.55
N PHE A 340 -16.29 -7.28 -47.63
CA PHE A 340 -17.40 -8.22 -47.56
C PHE A 340 -17.62 -8.80 -48.96
N GLY A 341 -17.47 -10.12 -49.09
CA GLY A 341 -17.77 -10.83 -50.33
C GLY A 341 -19.28 -10.86 -50.59
N GLU A 342 -19.67 -10.66 -51.84
CA GLU A 342 -21.03 -10.86 -52.35
C GLU A 342 -21.33 -12.36 -52.53
N ASP A 343 -22.63 -12.70 -52.37
CA ASP A 343 -23.27 -14.03 -52.30
C ASP A 343 -22.75 -15.16 -53.22
#